data_AF-A0A0B3BN22-F1
#
_entry.id   AF-A0A0B3BN22-F1
#
_cell.length_a   1.000
_cell.length_b   1.000
_cell.length_c   1.000
_cell.angle_alpha   90.00
_cell.angle_beta   90.00
_cell.angle_gamma   90.00
#
_symmetry.space_group_name_H-M   'P 1'
#
loop_
_entity.id
_entity.type
_entity.pdbx_description
1 polymer ?
#
loop_
_entity_poly.entity_id
_entity_poly.type
_entity_poly.pdbx_seq_one_letter_code
_entity_poly.pdbx_strand_id
1 'polypeptide(L)'
;MRQFLIGSLFLNLIALPVTYAEEVRLPELPVPQQAQLSEARESEGVQRVYPQASISRISGRLRIDQSIETRGRLTALTWELPDERHLGEAFAQARLALLEQGAQLLYWCEGRDCGSSSLWANSIFGNARLYGPDNQQGYMLLRLDEPRADSLLALYMITRGNRRAYLHAERLDADAPLGRVLPSAATLLRQLREHGSLALRDLSGEPDPEWVSVLVRALNLDSTLRVSLAGPQAAAWRDALVARNVRAGRLELAANGGDGLRIELLR
;
A
#
# COMPACT_ATOMS: atom_id res chain seq x y z
N MET A 1 -41.29 -26.62 73.39
CA MET A 1 -40.25 -25.88 72.64
C MET A 1 -40.33 -26.33 71.18
N ARG A 2 -40.73 -25.42 70.27
CA ARG A 2 -40.84 -25.66 68.82
C ARG A 2 -39.54 -25.18 68.16
N GLN A 3 -38.79 -26.07 67.50
CA GLN A 3 -37.64 -25.70 66.67
C GLN A 3 -38.08 -25.56 65.21
N PHE A 4 -37.86 -24.37 64.64
CA PHE A 4 -38.03 -24.07 63.22
C PHE A 4 -36.73 -24.43 62.47
N LEU A 5 -36.84 -25.27 61.44
CA LEU A 5 -35.76 -25.50 60.46
C LEU A 5 -35.91 -24.48 59.33
N ILE A 6 -34.93 -23.60 59.17
CA ILE A 6 -34.80 -22.68 58.03
C ILE A 6 -33.84 -23.35 57.02
N GLY A 7 -34.38 -23.86 55.92
CA GLY A 7 -33.59 -24.36 54.80
C GLY A 7 -33.08 -23.19 53.94
N SER A 8 -31.77 -22.97 53.91
CA SER A 8 -31.13 -22.04 52.98
C SER A 8 -31.01 -22.65 51.60
N LEU A 9 -31.71 -22.07 50.62
CA LEU A 9 -31.62 -22.40 49.21
C LEU A 9 -30.42 -21.64 48.62
N PHE A 10 -29.29 -22.33 48.42
CA PHE A 10 -28.13 -21.77 47.71
C PHE A 10 -28.42 -21.75 46.20
N LEU A 11 -28.74 -20.58 45.66
CA LEU A 11 -28.83 -20.33 44.22
C LEU A 11 -27.40 -20.28 43.65
N ASN A 12 -26.94 -21.36 43.03
CA ASN A 12 -25.65 -21.40 42.32
C ASN A 12 -25.77 -20.57 41.02
N LEU A 13 -25.21 -19.37 41.03
CA LEU A 13 -25.11 -18.50 39.87
C LEU A 13 -23.99 -19.04 38.95
N ILE A 14 -24.37 -19.82 37.95
CA ILE A 14 -23.43 -20.33 36.93
C ILE A 14 -23.02 -19.14 36.05
N ALA A 15 -21.82 -18.60 36.29
CA ALA A 15 -21.20 -17.62 35.41
C ALA A 15 -20.75 -18.34 34.13
N LEU A 16 -21.50 -18.17 33.05
CA LEU A 16 -21.06 -18.61 31.73
C LEU A 16 -19.89 -17.71 31.28
N PRO A 17 -18.78 -18.28 30.78
CA PRO A 17 -17.69 -17.48 30.24
C PRO A 17 -18.19 -16.75 29.00
N VAL A 18 -18.24 -15.43 29.06
CA VAL A 18 -18.45 -14.58 27.89
C VAL A 18 -17.14 -14.60 27.10
N THR A 19 -17.05 -15.45 26.09
CA THR A 19 -15.99 -15.37 25.08
C THR A 19 -16.29 -14.17 24.19
N TYR A 20 -15.59 -13.06 24.42
CA TYR A 20 -15.56 -11.96 23.46
C TYR A 20 -14.83 -12.45 22.21
N ALA A 21 -15.53 -12.54 21.07
CA ALA A 21 -14.88 -12.73 19.79
C ALA A 21 -13.97 -11.52 19.54
N GLU A 22 -12.69 -11.74 19.30
CA GLU A 22 -11.77 -10.66 18.96
C GLU A 22 -12.20 -10.06 17.61
N GLU A 23 -12.47 -8.76 17.58
CA GLU A 23 -12.86 -8.07 16.36
C GLU A 23 -11.65 -7.99 15.42
N VAL A 24 -11.80 -8.55 14.23
CA VAL A 24 -10.78 -8.52 13.16
C VAL A 24 -10.49 -7.06 12.81
N ARG A 25 -9.24 -6.63 12.99
CA ARG A 25 -8.81 -5.23 12.82
C ARG A 25 -7.46 -5.12 12.13
N LEU A 26 -7.23 -3.96 11.51
CA LEU A 26 -5.97 -3.52 10.91
C LEU A 26 -5.53 -2.24 11.64
N PRO A 27 -4.84 -2.35 12.78
CA PRO A 27 -4.53 -1.20 13.65
C PRO A 27 -3.63 -0.15 13.00
N GLU A 28 -2.87 -0.51 11.96
CA GLU A 28 -2.03 0.38 11.16
C GLU A 28 -2.84 1.36 10.29
N LEU A 29 -4.13 1.07 10.06
CA LEU A 29 -5.02 1.91 9.28
C LEU A 29 -5.88 2.81 10.16
N PRO A 30 -6.01 4.11 9.83
CA PRO A 30 -7.07 4.91 10.40
C PRO A 30 -8.42 4.32 9.96
N VAL A 31 -9.30 4.02 10.91
CA VAL A 31 -10.68 3.61 10.58
C VAL A 31 -11.35 4.79 9.87
N PRO A 32 -11.81 4.64 8.63
CA PRO A 32 -12.40 5.76 7.92
C PRO A 32 -13.67 6.23 8.64
N GLN A 33 -13.85 7.55 8.74
CA GLN A 33 -15.05 8.10 9.36
C GLN A 33 -16.30 7.69 8.56
N GLN A 34 -17.39 7.39 9.27
CA GLN A 34 -18.67 7.00 8.67
C GLN A 34 -18.61 5.74 7.79
N ALA A 35 -17.56 4.94 7.90
CA ALA A 35 -17.45 3.66 7.23
C ALA A 35 -18.30 2.58 7.90
N GLN A 36 -18.96 1.77 7.09
CA GLN A 36 -19.62 0.54 7.54
C GLN A 36 -18.78 -0.66 7.14
N LEU A 37 -18.37 -1.48 8.11
CA LEU A 37 -17.71 -2.75 7.81
C LEU A 37 -18.70 -3.69 7.10
N SER A 38 -18.36 -4.06 5.88
CA SER A 38 -19.22 -4.89 5.01
C SER A 38 -18.73 -6.33 4.88
N GLU A 39 -17.43 -6.56 5.00
CA GLU A 39 -16.81 -7.89 4.98
C GLU A 39 -15.53 -7.87 5.83
N ALA A 40 -15.32 -8.94 6.60
CA ALA A 40 -14.08 -9.20 7.31
C ALA A 40 -13.71 -10.67 7.12
N ARG A 41 -12.42 -10.93 6.88
CA ARG A 41 -11.90 -12.28 6.67
C ARG A 41 -10.51 -12.40 7.27
N GLU A 42 -10.30 -13.50 7.98
CA GLU A 42 -8.95 -13.96 8.34
C GLU A 42 -8.73 -15.36 7.78
N SER A 43 -7.50 -15.63 7.34
CA SER A 43 -7.13 -16.90 6.75
C SER A 43 -5.65 -17.15 6.92
N GLU A 44 -5.29 -18.37 7.30
CA GLU A 44 -3.90 -18.79 7.50
C GLU A 44 -3.30 -19.36 6.21
N GLY A 45 -2.01 -19.14 6.00
CA GLY A 45 -1.23 -19.76 4.92
C GLY A 45 -1.77 -19.50 3.51
N VAL A 46 -2.39 -18.34 3.27
CA VAL A 46 -2.92 -17.93 1.96
C VAL A 46 -1.78 -17.46 1.07
N GLN A 47 -1.74 -17.92 -0.18
CA GLN A 47 -0.84 -17.39 -1.19
C GLN A 47 -1.49 -16.17 -1.88
N ARG A 48 -0.73 -15.08 -2.00
CA ARG A 48 -1.14 -13.85 -2.67
C ARG A 48 -0.10 -13.40 -3.70
N VAL A 49 -0.62 -12.74 -4.73
CA VAL A 49 0.17 -12.05 -5.76
C VAL A 49 -0.27 -10.58 -5.75
N TYR A 50 0.59 -9.69 -5.26
CA TYR A 50 0.32 -8.26 -5.21
C TYR A 50 1.02 -7.56 -6.38
N PRO A 51 0.27 -6.95 -7.33
CA PRO A 51 0.89 -6.26 -8.45
C PRO A 51 1.69 -5.02 -8.03
N GLN A 52 2.83 -4.81 -8.68
CA GLN A 52 3.64 -3.59 -8.63
C GLN A 52 3.63 -2.85 -9.97
N ALA A 53 2.58 -3.07 -10.76
CA ALA A 53 2.39 -2.53 -12.09
C ALA A 53 0.90 -2.49 -12.45
N SER A 54 0.57 -1.76 -13.51
CA SER A 54 -0.77 -1.79 -14.11
C SER A 54 -1.11 -3.21 -14.56
N ILE A 55 -2.36 -3.63 -14.35
CA ILE A 55 -2.78 -4.99 -14.74
C ILE A 55 -3.62 -4.96 -16.01
N SER A 56 -3.36 -5.92 -16.88
CA SER A 56 -4.07 -6.03 -18.16
C SER A 56 -4.43 -7.47 -18.47
N ARG A 57 -5.24 -7.63 -19.53
CA ARG A 57 -5.56 -8.94 -20.09
C ARG A 57 -4.92 -9.05 -21.47
N ILE A 58 -4.08 -10.07 -21.65
CA ILE A 58 -3.49 -10.41 -22.96
C ILE A 58 -3.91 -11.83 -23.31
N SER A 59 -4.56 -12.00 -24.46
CA SER A 59 -5.04 -13.31 -24.95
C SER A 59 -5.86 -14.08 -23.91
N GLY A 60 -6.77 -13.38 -23.21
CA GLY A 60 -7.65 -13.98 -22.21
C GLY A 60 -7.01 -14.18 -20.83
N ARG A 61 -5.70 -13.98 -20.65
CA ARG A 61 -4.99 -14.22 -19.38
C ARG A 61 -4.60 -12.91 -18.69
N LEU A 62 -4.60 -12.94 -17.35
CA LEU A 62 -4.08 -11.85 -16.53
C LEU A 62 -2.59 -11.67 -16.82
N ARG A 63 -2.19 -10.43 -17.10
CA ARG A 63 -0.81 -10.01 -17.27
C ARG A 63 -0.47 -9.03 -16.16
N ILE A 64 0.55 -9.38 -15.38
CA ILE A 64 1.18 -8.53 -14.38
C ILE A 64 2.65 -8.45 -14.75
N ASP A 65 3.18 -7.24 -14.96
CA ASP A 65 4.57 -7.05 -15.40
C ASP A 65 5.57 -7.13 -14.24
N GLN A 66 5.14 -6.75 -13.04
CA GLN A 66 5.91 -6.83 -11.80
C GLN A 66 4.94 -7.14 -10.66
N SER A 67 5.27 -8.07 -9.78
CA SER A 67 4.45 -8.47 -8.63
C SER A 67 5.33 -8.85 -7.45
N ILE A 68 4.70 -8.99 -6.28
CA ILE A 68 5.26 -9.69 -5.12
C ILE A 68 4.39 -10.90 -4.87
N GLU A 69 5.00 -12.07 -4.85
CA GLU A 69 4.34 -13.33 -4.54
C GLU A 69 4.81 -13.77 -3.16
N THR A 70 3.86 -14.00 -2.26
CA THR A 70 4.17 -14.42 -0.90
C THR A 70 3.00 -15.20 -0.30
N ARG A 71 3.27 -15.91 0.77
CA ARG A 71 2.32 -16.72 1.51
C ARG A 71 2.34 -16.29 2.97
N GLY A 72 1.18 -16.26 3.60
CA GLY A 72 1.09 -16.26 5.05
C GLY A 72 -0.29 -15.92 5.56
N ARG A 73 -0.34 -15.28 6.73
CA ARG A 73 -1.59 -14.96 7.40
C ARG A 73 -2.21 -13.71 6.78
N LEU A 74 -3.42 -13.86 6.26
CA LEU A 74 -4.19 -12.79 5.62
C LEU A 74 -5.26 -12.27 6.59
N THR A 75 -5.28 -10.96 6.80
CA THR A 75 -6.40 -10.22 7.36
C THR A 75 -6.95 -9.28 6.28
N ALA A 76 -8.22 -9.43 5.90
CA ALA A 76 -8.86 -8.65 4.85
C ALA A 76 -10.16 -7.98 5.35
N LEU A 77 -10.27 -6.67 5.17
CA LEU A 77 -11.42 -5.86 5.57
C LEU A 77 -11.96 -5.08 4.37
N THR A 78 -13.28 -5.01 4.23
CA THR A 78 -13.94 -4.18 3.22
C THR A 78 -14.94 -3.26 3.90
N TRP A 79 -14.74 -1.97 3.78
CA TRP A 79 -15.66 -0.95 4.24
C TRP A 79 -16.46 -0.37 3.07
N GLU A 80 -17.74 -0.13 3.32
CA GLU A 80 -18.57 0.74 2.49
C GLU A 80 -18.54 2.15 3.09
N LEU A 81 -18.27 3.16 2.26
CA LEU A 81 -18.25 4.57 2.64
C LEU A 81 -19.46 5.31 2.06
N PRO A 82 -19.86 6.46 2.64
CA PRO A 82 -21.07 7.16 2.24
C PRO A 82 -21.08 7.61 0.77
N ASP A 83 -19.94 8.11 0.27
CA ASP A 83 -19.78 8.58 -1.10
C ASP A 83 -18.31 8.55 -1.58
N GLU A 84 -18.11 8.91 -2.85
CA GLU A 84 -16.79 8.97 -3.51
C GLU A 84 -15.82 9.96 -2.86
N ARG A 85 -16.30 11.06 -2.25
CA ARG A 85 -15.43 12.04 -1.60
C ARG A 85 -14.84 11.47 -0.32
N HIS A 86 -15.68 10.87 0.53
CA HIS A 86 -15.22 10.23 1.75
C HIS A 86 -14.25 9.08 1.44
N LEU A 87 -14.45 8.37 0.32
CA LEU A 87 -13.52 7.34 -0.14
C LEU A 87 -12.16 7.90 -0.54
N GLY A 88 -12.13 8.97 -1.35
CA GLY A 88 -10.88 9.63 -1.74
C GLY A 88 -10.12 10.18 -0.53
N GLU A 89 -10.82 10.81 0.41
CA GLU A 89 -10.24 11.31 1.66
C GLU A 89 -9.67 10.17 2.51
N ALA A 90 -10.43 9.09 2.70
CA ALA A 90 -9.98 7.92 3.47
C ALA A 90 -8.74 7.27 2.84
N PHE A 91 -8.70 7.13 1.51
CA PHE A 91 -7.57 6.54 0.80
C PHE A 91 -6.31 7.42 0.92
N ALA A 92 -6.44 8.74 0.77
CA ALA A 92 -5.33 9.67 0.94
C ALA A 92 -4.82 9.73 2.40
N GLN A 93 -5.74 9.78 3.38
CA GLN A 93 -5.38 9.77 4.80
C GLN A 93 -4.69 8.48 5.21
N ALA A 94 -5.17 7.32 4.75
CA ALA A 94 -4.51 6.04 4.99
C ALA A 94 -3.08 6.05 4.44
N ARG A 95 -2.87 6.55 3.21
CA ARG A 95 -1.54 6.66 2.61
C ARG A 95 -0.60 7.50 3.46
N LEU A 96 -1.04 8.70 3.85
CA LEU A 96 -0.22 9.62 4.67
C LEU A 96 0.11 9.00 6.03
N ALA A 97 -0.89 8.46 6.73
CA ALA A 97 -0.69 7.83 8.03
C ALA A 97 0.27 6.64 7.97
N LEU A 98 0.22 5.83 6.92
CA LEU A 98 1.14 4.71 6.75
C LEU A 98 2.58 5.16 6.46
N LEU A 99 2.75 6.20 5.62
CA LEU A 99 4.07 6.78 5.35
C LEU A 99 4.68 7.43 6.61
N GLU A 100 3.86 8.09 7.43
CA GLU A 100 4.28 8.64 8.73
C GLU A 100 4.70 7.54 9.72
N GLN A 101 4.08 6.36 9.63
CA GLN A 101 4.46 5.15 10.38
C GLN A 101 5.70 4.43 9.81
N GLY A 102 6.38 4.99 8.80
CA GLY A 102 7.58 4.41 8.20
C GLY A 102 7.33 3.36 7.12
N ALA A 103 6.07 3.07 6.76
CA ALA A 103 5.77 2.10 5.72
C ALA A 103 6.36 2.51 4.37
N GLN A 104 6.94 1.56 3.65
CA GLN A 104 7.51 1.79 2.33
C GLN A 104 6.42 1.62 1.26
N LEU A 105 6.10 2.70 0.52
CA LEU A 105 5.14 2.65 -0.58
C LEU A 105 5.78 1.99 -1.83
N LEU A 106 5.37 0.75 -2.10
CA LEU A 106 5.93 -0.10 -3.16
C LEU A 106 5.25 0.13 -4.52
N TYR A 107 3.93 0.28 -4.51
CA TYR A 107 3.17 0.61 -5.71
C TYR A 107 2.00 1.53 -5.40
N TRP A 108 1.67 2.41 -6.35
CA TRP A 108 0.51 3.30 -6.27
C TRP A 108 0.04 3.71 -7.66
N CYS A 109 -1.25 3.55 -7.91
CA CYS A 109 -1.94 3.96 -9.12
C CYS A 109 -3.34 4.48 -8.80
N GLU A 110 -3.89 5.30 -9.69
CA GLU A 110 -5.27 5.77 -9.61
C GLU A 110 -5.90 5.82 -11.00
N GLY A 111 -7.22 5.67 -11.03
CA GLY A 111 -7.99 5.64 -12.25
C GLY A 111 -7.45 4.60 -13.24
N ARG A 112 -7.32 5.02 -14.51
CA ARG A 112 -6.95 4.12 -15.60
C ARG A 112 -5.51 3.63 -15.52
N ASP A 113 -4.64 4.29 -14.74
CA ASP A 113 -3.25 3.86 -14.58
C ASP A 113 -3.16 2.48 -13.90
N CYS A 114 -4.17 2.11 -13.11
CA CYS A 114 -4.26 0.78 -12.49
C CYS A 114 -4.61 -0.34 -13.47
N GLY A 115 -5.12 -0.02 -14.66
CA GLY A 115 -5.65 -1.00 -15.60
C GLY A 115 -7.10 -1.37 -15.29
N SER A 116 -7.50 -2.62 -15.58
CA SER A 116 -8.91 -3.02 -15.45
C SER A 116 -9.30 -3.33 -14.01
N SER A 117 -10.26 -2.58 -13.47
CA SER A 117 -10.88 -2.81 -12.15
C SER A 117 -11.52 -4.21 -12.04
N SER A 118 -11.99 -4.77 -13.16
CA SER A 118 -12.54 -6.14 -13.18
C SER A 118 -11.49 -7.20 -12.85
N LEU A 119 -10.23 -6.97 -13.23
CA LEU A 119 -9.11 -7.86 -12.92
C LEU A 119 -8.71 -7.71 -11.45
N TRP A 120 -8.70 -6.49 -10.92
CA TRP A 120 -8.45 -6.23 -9.51
C TRP A 120 -9.49 -6.93 -8.64
N ALA A 121 -10.76 -6.68 -8.91
CA ALA A 121 -11.87 -7.26 -8.17
C ALA A 121 -11.86 -8.79 -8.19
N ASN A 122 -11.74 -9.40 -9.36
CA ASN A 122 -11.96 -10.84 -9.50
C ASN A 122 -10.70 -11.68 -9.40
N SER A 123 -9.56 -11.19 -9.88
CA SER A 123 -8.31 -11.98 -9.96
C SER A 123 -7.30 -11.66 -8.86
N ILE A 124 -7.29 -10.43 -8.34
CA ILE A 124 -6.36 -10.04 -7.26
C ILE A 124 -7.02 -10.23 -5.89
N PHE A 125 -8.21 -9.66 -5.69
CA PHE A 125 -8.89 -9.68 -4.39
C PHE A 125 -9.96 -10.76 -4.24
N GLY A 126 -10.51 -11.25 -5.35
CA GLY A 126 -11.60 -12.24 -5.32
C GLY A 126 -12.90 -11.70 -4.69
N ASN A 127 -13.16 -10.40 -4.83
CA ASN A 127 -14.34 -9.72 -4.31
C ASN A 127 -15.04 -8.90 -5.39
N ALA A 128 -16.16 -9.41 -5.92
CA ALA A 128 -16.92 -8.76 -6.99
C ALA A 128 -17.55 -7.40 -6.58
N ARG A 129 -17.63 -7.08 -5.28
CA ARG A 129 -18.03 -5.73 -4.82
C ARG A 129 -17.02 -4.67 -5.25
N LEU A 130 -15.78 -5.08 -5.50
CA LEU A 130 -14.70 -4.17 -5.85
C LEU A 130 -14.65 -3.81 -7.35
N TYR A 131 -15.66 -4.21 -8.13
CA TYR A 131 -15.76 -3.90 -9.55
C TYR A 131 -16.59 -2.63 -9.81
N GLY A 132 -16.02 -1.70 -10.57
CA GLY A 132 -16.62 -0.42 -10.97
C GLY A 132 -15.97 0.17 -12.23
N PRO A 133 -16.17 1.46 -12.52
CA PRO A 133 -15.50 2.14 -13.62
C PRO A 133 -13.98 2.26 -13.37
N ASP A 134 -13.16 1.99 -14.39
CA ASP A 134 -11.70 2.02 -14.26
C ASP A 134 -11.15 3.41 -13.89
N ASN A 135 -11.88 4.49 -14.16
CA ASN A 135 -11.49 5.86 -13.78
C ASN A 135 -11.86 6.23 -12.33
N GLN A 136 -12.54 5.35 -11.59
CA GLN A 136 -12.96 5.58 -10.20
C GLN A 136 -12.34 4.58 -9.22
N GLN A 137 -11.17 4.05 -9.57
CA GLN A 137 -10.42 3.11 -8.73
C GLN A 137 -9.11 3.73 -8.23
N GLY A 138 -8.52 3.12 -7.21
CA GLY A 138 -7.17 3.41 -6.76
C GLY A 138 -6.59 2.20 -6.06
N TYR A 139 -5.28 2.01 -6.17
CA TYR A 139 -4.59 0.92 -5.52
C TYR A 139 -3.25 1.39 -4.97
N MET A 140 -2.91 0.97 -3.75
CA MET A 140 -1.57 1.10 -3.21
C MET A 140 -1.13 -0.18 -2.51
N LEU A 141 0.16 -0.47 -2.64
CA LEU A 141 0.84 -1.57 -1.98
C LEU A 141 1.96 -1.00 -1.13
N LEU A 142 1.98 -1.37 0.14
CA LEU A 142 2.99 -0.94 1.09
C LEU A 142 3.64 -2.16 1.75
N ARG A 143 4.92 -2.02 2.10
CA ARG A 143 5.58 -2.85 3.10
C ARG A 143 5.52 -2.11 4.43
N LEU A 144 5.04 -2.76 5.47
CA LEU A 144 4.99 -2.14 6.80
C LEU A 144 6.40 -2.03 7.40
N ASP A 145 6.58 -1.10 8.33
CA ASP A 145 7.83 -0.96 9.09
C ASP A 145 7.87 -1.93 10.29
N GLU A 146 8.99 -1.96 11.00
CA GLU A 146 9.14 -2.73 12.25
C GLU A 146 8.01 -2.41 13.25
N PRO A 147 7.45 -3.42 13.96
CA PRO A 147 7.87 -4.82 14.03
C PRO A 147 7.26 -5.74 12.96
N ARG A 148 6.66 -5.17 11.90
CA ARG A 148 5.95 -5.90 10.82
C ARG A 148 6.68 -5.78 9.48
N ALA A 149 8.01 -5.74 9.48
CA ALA A 149 8.82 -5.55 8.29
C ALA A 149 8.62 -6.63 7.20
N ASP A 150 8.06 -7.79 7.54
CA ASP A 150 7.70 -8.85 6.59
C ASP A 150 6.19 -8.91 6.27
N SER A 151 5.46 -7.83 6.54
CA SER A 151 4.05 -7.69 6.20
C SER A 151 3.82 -6.75 5.01
N LEU A 152 2.95 -7.16 4.10
CA LEU A 152 2.44 -6.31 3.03
C LEU A 152 1.04 -5.82 3.38
N LEU A 153 0.76 -4.55 3.06
CA LEU A 153 -0.57 -3.95 3.15
C LEU A 153 -0.99 -3.45 1.78
N ALA A 154 -2.05 -4.04 1.25
CA ALA A 154 -2.68 -3.66 0.00
C ALA A 154 -3.98 -2.90 0.30
N LEU A 155 -4.12 -1.67 -0.21
CA LEU A 155 -5.37 -0.92 -0.17
C LEU A 155 -5.91 -0.75 -1.58
N TYR A 156 -7.21 -0.97 -1.75
CA TYR A 156 -7.91 -0.75 -3.00
C TYR A 156 -9.19 0.03 -2.75
N MET A 157 -9.35 1.15 -3.46
CA MET A 157 -10.57 1.93 -3.47
C MET A 157 -11.32 1.79 -4.79
N ILE A 158 -12.64 1.79 -4.74
CA ILE A 158 -13.49 1.85 -5.93
C ILE A 158 -14.83 2.53 -5.62
N THR A 159 -15.22 3.46 -6.48
CA THR A 159 -16.62 3.89 -6.57
C THR A 159 -17.29 3.11 -7.71
N ARG A 160 -18.38 2.41 -7.41
CA ARG A 160 -19.11 1.61 -8.41
C ARG A 160 -20.01 2.49 -9.27
N GLY A 161 -20.47 1.96 -10.40
CA GLY A 161 -21.42 2.65 -11.28
C GLY A 161 -22.76 3.01 -10.62
N ASN A 162 -23.12 2.38 -9.49
CA ASN A 162 -24.28 2.73 -8.67
C ASN A 162 -23.96 3.69 -7.52
N ARG A 163 -22.77 4.32 -7.52
CA ARG A 163 -22.25 5.27 -6.53
C ARG A 163 -21.91 4.69 -5.15
N ARG A 164 -21.97 3.37 -4.96
CA ARG A 164 -21.47 2.74 -3.74
C ARG A 164 -19.95 2.79 -3.74
N ALA A 165 -19.38 3.28 -2.65
CA ALA A 165 -17.94 3.50 -2.49
C ALA A 165 -17.36 2.47 -1.53
N TYR A 166 -16.27 1.81 -1.93
CA TYR A 166 -15.65 0.77 -1.12
C TYR A 166 -14.16 1.00 -0.94
N LEU A 167 -13.72 0.87 0.30
CA LEU A 167 -12.31 0.74 0.66
C LEU A 167 -12.06 -0.71 1.08
N HIS A 168 -11.15 -1.37 0.40
CA HIS A 168 -10.70 -2.71 0.73
C HIS A 168 -9.25 -2.66 1.21
N ALA A 169 -8.94 -3.38 2.27
CA ALA A 169 -7.58 -3.53 2.78
C ALA A 169 -7.27 -5.01 3.02
N GLU A 170 -6.11 -5.46 2.57
CA GLU A 170 -5.53 -6.75 2.90
C GLU A 170 -4.16 -6.54 3.55
N ARG A 171 -3.98 -7.01 4.78
CA ARG A 171 -2.65 -7.23 5.36
C ARG A 171 -2.30 -8.70 5.23
N LEU A 172 -1.15 -8.98 4.64
CA LEU A 172 -0.56 -10.31 4.62
C LEU A 172 0.74 -10.28 5.44
N ASP A 173 0.75 -10.99 6.57
CA ASP A 173 1.99 -11.29 7.29
C ASP A 173 2.66 -12.49 6.61
N ALA A 174 3.85 -12.31 6.03
CA ALA A 174 4.51 -13.39 5.31
C ALA A 174 5.07 -14.46 6.26
N ASP A 175 4.98 -15.72 5.84
CA ASP A 175 5.56 -16.88 6.55
C ASP A 175 7.10 -16.91 6.46
N ALA A 176 7.68 -16.12 5.56
CA ALA A 176 9.11 -16.03 5.32
C ALA A 176 9.50 -14.58 5.00
N PRO A 177 10.78 -14.19 5.22
CA PRO A 177 11.23 -12.83 4.95
C PRO A 177 10.95 -12.40 3.50
N LEU A 178 10.39 -11.20 3.33
CA LEU A 178 10.08 -10.66 2.00
C LEU A 178 11.34 -10.34 1.17
N GLY A 179 12.51 -10.33 1.83
CA GLY A 179 13.77 -9.94 1.22
C GLY A 179 13.78 -8.46 0.85
N ARG A 180 14.50 -8.12 -0.21
CA ARG A 180 14.58 -6.76 -0.71
C ARG A 180 13.47 -6.49 -1.71
N VAL A 181 12.63 -5.51 -1.40
CA VAL A 181 11.54 -5.06 -2.27
C VAL A 181 11.73 -3.55 -2.47
N LEU A 182 11.73 -3.12 -3.73
CA LEU A 182 11.89 -1.72 -4.11
C LEU A 182 10.58 -1.18 -4.71
N PRO A 183 10.29 0.13 -4.54
CA PRO A 183 9.17 0.75 -5.22
C PRO A 183 9.26 0.62 -6.74
N SER A 184 8.10 0.59 -7.40
CA SER A 184 8.06 0.65 -8.85
C SER A 184 8.55 2.01 -9.37
N ALA A 185 9.11 2.00 -10.58
CA ALA A 185 9.52 3.23 -11.26
C ALA A 185 8.34 4.21 -11.47
N ALA A 186 7.15 3.67 -11.77
CA ALA A 186 5.93 4.46 -11.93
C ALA A 186 5.51 5.14 -10.62
N THR A 187 5.70 4.47 -9.48
CA THR A 187 5.40 5.01 -8.16
C THR A 187 6.34 6.14 -7.77
N LEU A 188 7.64 5.99 -8.00
CA LEU A 188 8.60 7.08 -7.78
C LEU A 188 8.29 8.29 -8.68
N LEU A 189 8.02 8.06 -9.97
CA LEU A 189 7.63 9.14 -10.89
C LEU A 189 6.35 9.85 -10.43
N ARG A 190 5.34 9.10 -9.99
CA ARG A 190 4.06 9.64 -9.52
C ARG A 190 4.26 10.50 -8.27
N GLN A 191 4.97 9.99 -7.27
CA GLN A 191 5.29 10.74 -6.05
C GLN A 191 6.08 12.02 -6.37
N LEU A 192 7.06 11.94 -7.27
CA LEU A 192 7.85 13.11 -7.70
C LEU A 192 6.97 14.17 -8.36
N ARG A 193 6.00 13.78 -9.18
CA ARG A 193 5.05 14.71 -9.82
C ARG A 193 4.07 15.32 -8.83
N GLU A 194 3.55 14.54 -7.90
CA GLU A 194 2.57 15.00 -6.91
C GLU A 194 3.20 15.96 -5.91
N HIS A 195 4.36 15.62 -5.36
CA HIS A 195 4.99 16.37 -4.27
C HIS A 195 6.08 17.35 -4.75
N GLY A 196 6.48 17.28 -6.01
CA GLY A 196 7.60 18.05 -6.58
C GLY A 196 8.97 17.58 -6.10
N SER A 197 9.05 16.62 -5.18
CA SER A 197 10.29 16.07 -4.66
C SER A 197 10.13 14.62 -4.18
N LEU A 198 11.25 13.90 -4.13
CA LEU A 198 11.41 12.59 -3.51
C LEU A 198 12.53 12.68 -2.47
N ALA A 199 12.29 12.16 -1.28
CA ALA A 199 13.29 12.01 -0.24
C ALA A 199 13.55 10.52 0.02
N LEU A 200 14.69 10.02 -0.45
CA LEU A 200 15.11 8.62 -0.32
C LEU A 200 16.19 8.55 0.77
N ARG A 201 15.73 8.64 2.03
CA ARG A 201 16.58 8.81 3.22
C ARG A 201 17.59 7.67 3.41
N ASP A 202 17.20 6.45 3.03
CA ASP A 202 18.04 5.26 3.15
C ASP A 202 19.18 5.22 2.12
N LEU A 203 19.20 6.14 1.15
CA LEU A 203 20.21 6.21 0.08
C LEU A 203 21.32 7.22 0.41
N SER A 204 21.96 7.05 1.56
CA SER A 204 23.07 7.91 2.02
C SER A 204 24.45 7.46 1.54
N GLY A 205 24.59 6.18 1.17
CA GLY A 205 25.82 5.58 0.67
C GLY A 205 26.02 5.68 -0.84
N GLU A 206 26.97 4.90 -1.36
CA GLU A 206 27.22 4.79 -2.79
C GLU A 206 25.98 4.31 -3.58
N PRO A 207 25.85 4.67 -4.87
CA PRO A 207 24.70 4.29 -5.68
C PRO A 207 24.52 2.77 -5.80
N ASP A 208 23.50 2.25 -5.14
CA ASP A 208 23.10 0.86 -5.24
C ASP A 208 22.59 0.53 -6.67
N PRO A 209 23.11 -0.51 -7.35
CA PRO A 209 22.76 -0.80 -8.74
C PRO A 209 21.27 -1.06 -9.01
N GLU A 210 20.53 -1.63 -8.06
CA GLU A 210 19.10 -1.90 -8.19
C GLU A 210 18.30 -0.60 -8.08
N TRP A 211 18.61 0.24 -7.10
CA TRP A 211 18.04 1.58 -6.97
C TRP A 211 18.35 2.47 -8.17
N VAL A 212 19.60 2.45 -8.67
CA VAL A 212 19.95 3.13 -9.93
C VAL A 212 19.04 2.63 -11.05
N SER A 213 18.80 1.32 -11.14
CA SER A 213 17.90 0.76 -12.16
C SER A 213 16.47 1.28 -12.05
N VAL A 214 15.92 1.40 -10.84
CA VAL A 214 14.56 1.90 -10.60
C VAL A 214 14.48 3.39 -10.97
N LEU A 215 15.44 4.21 -10.52
CA LEU A 215 15.48 5.64 -10.78
C LEU A 215 15.67 5.96 -12.27
N VAL A 216 16.54 5.22 -12.97
CA VAL A 216 16.69 5.34 -14.43
C VAL A 216 15.36 5.08 -15.14
N ARG A 217 14.65 4.00 -14.77
CA ARG A 217 13.33 3.70 -15.34
C ARG A 217 12.34 4.83 -15.02
N ALA A 218 12.31 5.32 -13.78
CA ALA A 218 11.40 6.39 -13.37
C ALA A 218 11.62 7.68 -14.18
N LEU A 219 12.87 8.09 -14.35
CA LEU A 219 13.25 9.29 -15.12
C LEU A 219 13.08 9.11 -16.64
N ASN A 220 13.04 7.87 -17.13
CA ASN A 220 12.81 7.58 -18.55
C ASN A 220 11.32 7.39 -18.90
N LEU A 221 10.47 7.07 -17.92
CA LEU A 221 9.01 7.10 -18.09
C LEU A 221 8.50 8.49 -18.48
N ASP A 222 9.21 9.54 -18.06
CA ASP A 222 9.01 10.90 -18.56
C ASP A 222 10.35 11.56 -18.88
N SER A 223 10.74 11.47 -20.15
CA SER A 223 12.01 12.01 -20.62
C SER A 223 12.09 13.54 -20.68
N THR A 224 11.00 14.24 -20.37
CA THR A 224 10.93 15.71 -20.37
C THR A 224 11.29 16.31 -19.02
N LEU A 225 11.18 15.54 -17.93
CA LEU A 225 11.48 16.04 -16.59
C LEU A 225 12.95 16.41 -16.44
N ARG A 226 13.18 17.57 -15.84
CA ARG A 226 14.48 18.00 -15.33
C ARG A 226 14.42 17.93 -13.81
N VAL A 227 15.48 17.42 -13.19
CA VAL A 227 15.56 17.26 -11.74
C VAL A 227 16.90 17.74 -11.19
N SER A 228 16.87 18.25 -9.97
CA SER A 228 18.06 18.42 -9.14
C SER A 228 18.25 17.20 -8.25
N LEU A 229 19.50 16.84 -8.01
CA LEU A 229 19.93 15.80 -7.08
C LEU A 229 20.70 16.49 -5.94
N ALA A 230 20.35 16.17 -4.71
CA ALA A 230 21.03 16.65 -3.51
C ALA A 230 21.24 15.53 -2.50
N GLY A 231 22.19 15.73 -1.59
CA GLY A 231 22.58 14.74 -0.58
C GLY A 231 24.06 14.37 -0.63
N PRO A 232 24.54 13.54 0.32
CA PRO A 232 25.96 13.25 0.51
C PRO A 232 26.67 12.69 -0.73
N GLN A 233 25.97 11.88 -1.51
CA GLN A 233 26.52 11.19 -2.69
C GLN A 233 25.85 11.63 -4.00
N ALA A 234 25.26 12.83 -4.04
CA ALA A 234 24.47 13.31 -5.19
C ALA A 234 25.24 13.30 -6.51
N ALA A 235 26.53 13.64 -6.49
CA ALA A 235 27.40 13.57 -7.67
C ALA A 235 27.58 12.13 -8.17
N ALA A 236 27.85 11.18 -7.27
CA ALA A 236 27.97 9.76 -7.62
C ALA A 236 26.65 9.21 -8.18
N TRP A 237 25.51 9.57 -7.57
CA TRP A 237 24.19 9.22 -8.07
C TRP A 237 23.94 9.77 -9.47
N ARG A 238 24.26 11.05 -9.71
CA ARG A 238 24.16 11.66 -11.05
C ARG A 238 24.97 10.86 -12.07
N ASP A 239 26.22 10.56 -11.76
CA ASP A 239 27.11 9.87 -12.69
C ASP A 239 26.62 8.44 -12.97
N ALA A 240 26.12 7.73 -11.96
CA ALA A 240 25.50 6.41 -12.12
C ALA A 240 24.22 6.44 -13.00
N LEU A 241 23.39 7.48 -12.88
CA LEU A 241 22.21 7.67 -13.72
C LEU A 241 22.60 7.98 -15.18
N VAL A 242 23.60 8.84 -15.39
CA VAL A 242 24.12 9.18 -16.73
C VAL A 242 24.74 7.97 -17.41
N ALA A 243 25.52 7.17 -16.67
CA ALA A 243 26.10 5.92 -17.16
C ALA A 243 25.05 4.92 -17.66
N ARG A 244 23.79 5.05 -17.21
CA ARG A 244 22.64 4.24 -17.66
C ARG A 244 21.68 4.99 -18.57
N ASN A 245 22.20 5.94 -19.36
CA ASN A 245 21.52 6.66 -20.44
C ASN A 245 20.45 7.67 -20.00
N VAL A 246 20.48 8.16 -18.75
CA VAL A 246 19.72 9.38 -18.41
C VAL A 246 20.50 10.59 -18.95
N ARG A 247 19.85 11.45 -19.74
CA ARG A 247 20.53 12.60 -20.36
C ARG A 247 21.07 13.56 -19.30
N ALA A 248 22.38 13.82 -19.31
CA ALA A 248 23.05 14.65 -18.31
C ALA A 248 22.46 16.07 -18.18
N GLY A 249 22.00 16.68 -19.28
CA GLY A 249 21.35 18.01 -19.26
C GLY A 249 20.01 18.06 -18.52
N ARG A 250 19.48 16.91 -18.08
CA ARG A 250 18.26 16.81 -17.26
C ARG A 250 18.57 16.72 -15.76
N LEU A 251 19.84 16.55 -15.39
CA LEU A 251 20.27 16.29 -14.03
C LEU A 251 21.21 17.39 -13.55
N GLU A 252 20.74 18.18 -12.59
CA GLU A 252 21.54 19.20 -11.92
C GLU A 252 21.90 18.75 -10.51
N LEU A 253 22.99 19.29 -9.97
CA LEU A 253 23.38 19.07 -8.58
C LEU A 253 22.97 20.29 -7.76
N ALA A 254 22.30 20.08 -6.63
CA ALA A 254 21.95 21.13 -5.68
C ALA A 254 22.77 21.01 -4.40
N ALA A 255 23.06 22.16 -3.79
CA ALA A 255 23.92 22.25 -2.60
C ALA A 255 23.21 21.88 -1.28
N ASN A 256 21.87 21.95 -1.24
CA ASN A 256 21.10 21.72 -0.02
C ASN A 256 20.89 20.22 0.23
N GLY A 257 21.76 19.63 1.06
CA GLY A 257 21.70 18.22 1.45
C GLY A 257 20.76 17.96 2.62
N GLY A 258 19.91 16.95 2.48
CA GLY A 258 19.29 16.26 3.62
C GLY A 258 19.97 14.90 3.82
N ASP A 259 19.41 14.09 4.70
CA ASP A 259 19.83 12.69 4.86
C ASP A 259 19.40 11.88 3.62
N GLY A 260 20.36 11.19 2.99
CA GLY A 260 20.11 10.35 1.81
C GLY A 260 20.06 11.12 0.48
N LEU A 261 19.45 10.51 -0.54
CA LEU A 261 19.28 11.09 -1.87
C LEU A 261 17.96 11.87 -1.94
N ARG A 262 18.04 13.15 -2.25
CA ARG A 262 16.88 14.00 -2.55
C ARG A 262 16.84 14.30 -4.04
N ILE A 263 15.66 14.15 -4.64
CA ILE A 263 15.39 14.46 -6.05
C ILE A 263 14.28 15.51 -6.10
N GLU A 264 14.48 16.64 -6.76
CA GLU A 264 13.47 17.69 -6.87
C GLU A 264 13.22 18.06 -8.33
N LEU A 265 11.97 18.37 -8.68
CA LEU A 265 11.63 18.87 -10.00
C LEU A 265 12.19 20.28 -10.21
N LEU A 266 12.90 20.47 -11.32
CA LEU A 266 13.31 21.79 -11.80
C LEU A 266 12.19 22.34 -12.67
N ARG A 267 11.62 23.48 -12.25
CA ARG A 267 10.58 24.21 -13.00
C ARG A 267 11.20 25.06 -14.10
#